data_AF-A0A8H3IMT5-F1
#
_entry.id   AF-A0A8H3IMT5-F1
#
_cell.length_a   1.000
_cell.length_b   1.000
_cell.length_c   1.000
_cell.angle_alpha   90.00
_cell.angle_beta   90.00
_cell.angle_gamma   90.00
#
_symmetry.space_group_name_H-M   'P 1'
#
loop_
_entity.id
_entity.type
_entity.pdbx_description
1 polymer ?
#
loop_
_entity_poly.entity_id
_entity_poly.type
_entity_poly.pdbx_seq_one_letter_code
_entity_poly.pdbx_strand_id
1 'polypeptide(L)'
;MPRLDDNGESLLHVGQKAKGNVKRVWDDFTDFVFSDNVLEVAVGLVLASAFTSVVKSFVSDLLLPIISLLPFINRNFDEKFAVLKKGPNYEQNSGYNTLKQALEDGAVVMAYG
;
A
#
# COMPACT_ATOMS: atom_id res chain seq x y z
N MET A 1 -20.97 -11.37 -57.21
CA MET A 1 -20.10 -11.86 -56.12
C MET A 1 -19.41 -10.65 -55.51
N PRO A 2 -19.67 -10.29 -54.25
CA PRO A 2 -19.00 -9.18 -53.57
C PRO A 2 -17.52 -9.51 -53.32
N ARG A 3 -16.64 -8.55 -53.58
CA ARG A 3 -15.18 -8.67 -53.47
C ARG A 3 -14.74 -8.69 -51.99
N LEU A 4 -14.16 -9.80 -51.55
CA LEU A 4 -13.67 -10.03 -50.18
C LEU A 4 -12.16 -9.78 -50.02
N ASP A 5 -11.48 -9.44 -51.11
CA ASP A 5 -10.04 -9.22 -51.23
C ASP A 5 -9.62 -7.79 -50.85
N ASP A 6 -10.40 -6.77 -51.21
CA ASP A 6 -10.07 -5.36 -50.96
C ASP A 6 -9.98 -5.00 -49.45
N ASN A 7 -10.79 -5.66 -48.62
CA ASN A 7 -10.83 -5.42 -47.17
C ASN A 7 -9.83 -6.28 -46.38
N GLY A 8 -9.27 -7.34 -46.98
CA GLY A 8 -8.27 -8.19 -46.33
C GLY A 8 -6.90 -7.53 -46.26
N GLU A 9 -6.43 -7.00 -47.39
CA GLU A 9 -5.22 -6.16 -47.50
C GLU A 9 -5.32 -4.93 -46.57
N SER A 10 -6.50 -4.28 -46.66
CA SER A 10 -7.30 -3.55 -45.65
C SER A 10 -6.90 -3.60 -44.17
N LEU A 11 -6.75 -4.83 -43.67
CA LEU A 11 -6.61 -5.12 -42.24
C LEU A 11 -5.21 -5.62 -41.91
N LEU A 12 -4.54 -6.23 -42.88
CA LEU A 12 -3.15 -6.63 -42.74
C LEU A 12 -2.23 -5.43 -42.60
N HIS A 13 -2.46 -4.36 -43.38
CA HIS A 13 -1.65 -3.14 -43.24
C HIS A 13 -1.98 -2.33 -41.98
N VAL A 14 -3.20 -2.43 -41.42
CA VAL A 14 -3.58 -1.80 -40.15
C VAL A 14 -2.98 -2.59 -39.00
N GLY A 15 -3.03 -3.92 -39.05
CA GLY A 15 -2.37 -4.80 -38.09
C GLY A 15 -0.84 -4.67 -38.10
N GLN A 16 -0.22 -4.54 -39.28
CA GLN A 16 1.22 -4.32 -39.42
C GLN A 16 1.64 -2.92 -38.95
N LYS A 17 0.86 -1.87 -39.26
CA LYS A 17 1.11 -0.51 -38.77
C LYS A 17 0.95 -0.40 -37.26
N ALA A 18 -0.06 -1.06 -36.70
CA ALA A 18 -0.24 -1.17 -35.25
C ALA A 18 0.94 -1.91 -34.59
N LYS A 19 1.40 -3.03 -35.18
CA LYS A 19 2.57 -3.78 -34.70
C LYS A 19 3.85 -2.94 -34.76
N GLY A 20 4.06 -2.17 -35.82
CA GLY A 20 5.20 -1.25 -35.96
C GLY A 20 5.18 -0.14 -34.91
N ASN A 21 4.01 0.44 -34.64
CA ASN A 21 3.86 1.48 -33.63
C ASN A 21 4.09 0.95 -32.20
N VAL A 22 3.57 -0.24 -31.88
CA VAL A 22 3.78 -0.86 -30.56
C VAL A 22 5.26 -1.18 -30.35
N LYS A 23 5.94 -1.70 -31.38
CA LYS A 23 7.38 -1.94 -31.31
C LYS A 23 8.15 -0.64 -31.03
N ARG A 24 7.79 0.44 -31.73
CA ARG A 24 8.42 1.76 -31.54
C ARG A 24 8.19 2.31 -30.13
N VAL A 25 6.96 2.22 -29.61
CA VAL A 25 6.65 2.66 -28.24
C VAL A 25 7.43 1.84 -27.19
N TRP A 26 7.65 0.55 -27.44
CA TRP A 26 8.47 -0.28 -26.55
C TRP A 26 9.95 0.10 -26.59
N ASP A 27 10.48 0.36 -27.79
CA ASP A 27 11.86 0.82 -27.97
C ASP A 27 12.05 2.20 -27.29
N ASP A 28 11.12 3.15 -27.50
CA ASP A 28 11.13 4.48 -26.88
C ASP A 28 11.00 4.40 -25.33
N PHE A 29 10.17 3.49 -24.81
CA PHE A 29 10.05 3.24 -23.37
C PHE A 29 11.33 2.67 -22.78
N THR A 30 11.96 1.75 -23.50
CA THR A 30 13.23 1.14 -23.08
C THR A 30 14.31 2.22 -22.97
N ASP A 31 14.43 3.09 -23.97
CA ASP A 31 15.35 4.24 -23.95
C ASP A 31 15.04 5.23 -22.81
N PHE A 32 13.75 5.43 -22.50
CA PHE A 32 13.32 6.27 -21.39
C PHE A 32 13.72 5.71 -20.01
N VAL A 33 13.55 4.40 -19.79
CA VAL A 33 13.92 3.76 -18.51
C VAL A 33 15.43 3.70 -18.33
N PHE A 34 16.19 3.53 -19.41
CA PHE A 34 17.66 3.57 -19.37
C PHE A 34 18.23 4.98 -19.20
N SER A 35 17.40 6.02 -19.19
CA SER A 35 17.85 7.37 -18.86
C SER A 35 18.18 7.47 -17.37
N ASP A 36 19.40 7.88 -17.04
CA ASP A 36 19.92 7.94 -15.66
C ASP A 36 18.99 8.71 -14.70
N ASN A 37 18.46 9.86 -15.13
CA ASN A 37 17.53 10.67 -14.33
C ASN A 37 16.23 9.93 -13.94
N VAL A 38 15.73 9.05 -14.80
CA VAL A 38 14.49 8.30 -14.55
C VAL A 38 14.78 7.11 -13.65
N LEU A 39 15.88 6.40 -13.92
CA LEU A 39 16.30 5.23 -13.16
C LEU A 39 16.59 5.59 -11.70
N GLU A 40 17.29 6.69 -11.45
CA GLU A 40 17.59 7.17 -10.09
C GLU A 40 16.33 7.47 -9.28
N VAL A 41 15.35 8.15 -9.89
CA VAL A 41 14.06 8.46 -9.24
C VAL A 41 13.27 7.19 -8.96
N ALA A 42 13.23 6.25 -9.92
CA ALA A 42 12.51 4.98 -9.76
C ALA A 42 13.11 4.12 -8.64
N VAL A 43 14.43 3.98 -8.61
CA VAL A 43 15.14 3.24 -7.57
C VAL A 43 14.93 3.89 -6.19
N GLY A 44 14.96 5.22 -6.11
CA GLY A 44 14.67 5.96 -4.89
C GLY A 44 13.27 5.67 -4.33
N LEU A 45 12.25 5.63 -5.19
CA LEU A 45 10.87 5.32 -4.80
C LEU A 45 10.73 3.88 -4.26
N VAL A 46 11.32 2.90 -4.96
CA VAL A 46 11.27 1.49 -4.56
C VAL A 46 11.95 1.30 -3.20
N LEU A 47 13.16 1.84 -3.03
CA LEU A 47 13.90 1.78 -1.76
C LEU A 47 13.16 2.50 -0.63
N ALA A 48 12.57 3.67 -0.90
CA ALA A 48 11.76 4.38 0.09
C ALA A 48 10.58 3.54 0.57
N SER A 49 9.82 2.93 -0.36
CA SER A 49 8.65 2.10 -0.01
C SER A 49 9.02 0.86 0.81
N ALA A 50 10.13 0.22 0.47
CA ALA A 50 10.65 -0.94 1.20
C ALA A 50 11.15 -0.53 2.60
N PHE A 51 11.91 0.56 2.69
CA PHE A 51 12.45 1.06 3.95
C PHE A 51 11.35 1.51 4.91
N THR A 52 10.31 2.18 4.43
CA THR A 52 9.14 2.53 5.26
C THR A 52 8.49 1.29 5.88
N SER A 53 8.39 0.19 5.15
CA SER A 53 7.82 -1.06 5.67
C SER A 53 8.70 -1.69 6.77
N VAL A 54 10.02 -1.63 6.60
CA VAL A 54 10.99 -2.09 7.61
C VAL A 54 10.90 -1.21 8.87
N VAL A 55 10.94 0.12 8.71
CA VAL A 55 10.82 1.05 9.83
C VAL A 55 9.49 0.89 10.54
N LYS A 56 8.39 0.71 9.79
CA LYS A 56 7.06 0.50 10.38
C LYS A 56 7.03 -0.76 11.25
N SER A 57 7.59 -1.86 10.75
CA SER A 57 7.65 -3.12 11.51
C SER A 57 8.57 -3.01 12.73
N PHE A 58 9.71 -2.33 12.58
CA PHE A 58 10.63 -2.06 13.70
C PHE A 58 9.95 -1.21 14.79
N VAL A 59 9.24 -0.16 14.39
CA VAL A 59 8.49 0.70 15.31
C VAL A 59 7.37 -0.10 15.97
N SER A 60 6.58 -0.85 15.22
CA SER A 60 5.44 -1.58 15.77
C SER A 60 5.85 -2.71 16.70
N ASP A 61 6.90 -3.43 16.36
CA ASP A 61 7.20 -4.71 17.01
C ASP A 61 8.22 -4.55 18.13
N LEU A 62 9.06 -3.51 18.09
CA LEU A 62 10.09 -3.26 19.11
C LEU A 62 9.85 -1.95 19.87
N LEU A 63 9.57 -0.85 19.18
CA LEU A 63 9.43 0.44 19.87
C LEU A 63 8.09 0.59 20.59
N LEU A 64 6.96 0.23 19.97
CA LEU A 64 5.64 0.36 20.60
C LEU A 64 5.53 -0.40 21.93
N PRO A 65 6.02 -1.66 22.07
CA PRO A 65 6.00 -2.35 23.36
C PRO A 65 6.85 -1.65 24.42
N ILE A 66 8.05 -1.18 24.07
CA ILE A 66 8.96 -0.51 25.01
C ILE A 66 8.37 0.85 25.44
N ILE A 67 7.82 1.62 24.50
CA ILE A 67 7.19 2.92 24.77
C ILE A 67 5.87 2.73 25.54
N SER A 68 5.11 1.67 25.26
CA SER A 68 3.90 1.33 26.00
C SER A 68 4.17 0.99 27.47
N LEU A 69 5.35 0.46 27.78
CA LEU A 69 5.77 0.18 29.15
C LEU A 69 6.27 1.43 29.88
N LEU A 70 6.52 2.54 29.19
CA LEU A 70 6.87 3.81 29.82
C LEU A 70 5.59 4.49 30.35
N PRO A 71 5.38 4.57 31.68
CA PRO A 71 4.18 5.13 32.28
C PRO A 71 4.05 6.66 32.14
N PHE A 72 4.95 7.30 31.38
CA PHE A 72 5.05 8.75 31.25
C PHE A 72 4.37 9.32 30.00
N ILE A 73 4.00 8.50 28.99
CA ILE A 73 3.39 8.99 27.75
C ILE A 73 1.85 8.88 27.75
N ASN A 74 1.25 8.04 28.61
CA ASN A 74 -0.21 7.81 28.61
C ASN A 74 -0.90 8.12 29.95
N ARG A 75 -0.82 9.39 30.37
CA ARG A 75 -1.85 9.97 31.25
C ARG A 75 -2.60 11.08 30.52
N ASN A 76 -3.06 10.81 29.29
CA ASN A 76 -4.25 11.53 28.81
C ASN A 76 -5.45 10.91 29.50
N PHE A 77 -5.91 11.59 30.56
CA PHE A 77 -7.19 11.36 31.23
C PHE A 77 -8.40 11.79 30.38
N ASP A 78 -8.19 12.03 29.08
CA ASP A 78 -9.23 12.41 28.11
C ASP A 78 -9.57 11.30 27.07
N GLU A 79 -8.80 10.19 27.02
CA GLU A 79 -9.10 9.02 26.17
C GLU A 79 -9.21 7.64 26.88
N LYS A 80 -9.47 7.54 28.19
CA LYS A 80 -9.76 6.26 28.83
C LYS A 80 -11.07 5.70 28.29
N PHE A 81 -10.99 4.43 27.92
CA PHE A 81 -12.15 3.66 27.53
C PHE A 81 -12.11 2.31 28.25
N ALA A 82 -13.27 1.86 28.70
CA ALA A 82 -13.48 0.52 29.22
C ALA A 82 -14.07 -0.34 28.11
N VAL A 83 -13.45 -1.50 27.85
CA VAL A 83 -13.96 -2.48 26.90
C VAL A 83 -15.05 -3.29 27.59
N LEU A 84 -16.30 -3.08 27.21
CA LEU A 84 -17.45 -3.76 27.82
C LEU A 84 -17.70 -5.14 27.19
N LYS A 85 -17.37 -5.29 25.90
CA LYS A 85 -17.45 -6.56 25.20
C LYS A 85 -16.22 -6.75 24.33
N LYS A 86 -15.55 -7.88 24.52
CA LYS A 86 -14.34 -8.29 23.80
C LYS A 86 -14.67 -8.58 22.33
N GLY A 87 -13.88 -8.04 21.42
CA GLY A 87 -13.88 -8.43 20.00
C GLY A 87 -13.18 -9.77 19.79
N PRO A 88 -13.19 -10.30 18.56
CA PRO A 88 -12.62 -11.61 18.23
C PRO A 88 -11.10 -11.69 18.46
N ASN A 89 -10.37 -10.56 18.40
CA ASN A 89 -8.92 -10.51 18.60
C ASN A 89 -8.52 -9.94 19.96
N TYR A 90 -9.34 -10.17 21.00
CA TYR A 90 -9.04 -9.70 22.35
C TYR A 90 -7.90 -10.53 22.99
N GLU A 91 -6.70 -9.98 22.98
CA GLU A 91 -5.53 -10.47 23.71
C GLU A 91 -5.74 -10.27 25.22
N GLN A 92 -5.96 -11.36 25.96
CA GLN A 92 -6.27 -11.32 27.40
C GLN A 92 -5.14 -10.73 28.27
N ASN A 93 -3.90 -10.70 27.76
CA ASN A 93 -2.73 -10.14 28.44
C ASN A 93 -2.39 -8.69 28.04
N SER A 94 -2.87 -8.19 26.90
CA SER A 94 -2.52 -6.84 26.41
C SER A 94 -3.73 -5.91 26.20
N GLY A 95 -4.96 -6.42 26.15
CA GLY A 95 -6.15 -5.62 25.86
C GLY A 95 -6.08 -4.88 24.52
N TYR A 96 -6.92 -3.86 24.34
CA TYR A 96 -6.79 -2.90 23.24
C TYR A 96 -6.09 -1.65 23.74
N ASN A 97 -5.08 -1.18 23.01
CA ASN A 97 -4.28 -0.03 23.42
C ASN A 97 -4.88 1.31 22.97
N THR A 98 -5.81 1.30 22.00
CA THR A 98 -6.48 2.51 21.50
C THR A 98 -7.96 2.26 21.22
N LEU A 99 -8.80 3.31 21.34
CA LEU A 99 -10.23 3.23 21.09
C LEU A 99 -10.54 2.83 19.64
N LYS A 100 -9.72 3.32 18.70
CA LYS A 100 -9.85 3.00 17.27
C LYS A 100 -9.63 1.52 16.98
N GLN A 101 -8.61 0.92 17.59
CA GLN A 101 -8.33 -0.52 17.47
C GLN A 101 -9.48 -1.36 18.04
N ALA A 102 -10.04 -0.95 19.18
CA ALA A 102 -11.17 -1.64 19.78
C ALA A 102 -12.44 -1.54 18.91
N LEU A 103 -12.70 -0.36 18.32
CA LEU A 103 -13.84 -0.15 17.41
C LEU A 103 -13.70 -0.95 16.11
N GLU A 104 -12.50 -0.96 15.52
CA GLU A 104 -12.18 -1.72 14.30
C GLU A 104 -12.28 -3.24 14.53
N ASP A 105 -11.94 -3.72 15.73
CA ASP A 105 -12.14 -5.12 16.13
C ASP A 105 -13.60 -5.43 16.53
N GLY A 106 -14.52 -4.47 16.36
CA GLY A 106 -15.93 -4.63 16.68
C GLY A 106 -16.22 -4.79 18.17
N ALA A 107 -15.26 -4.41 19.03
CA ALA A 107 -15.43 -4.41 20.47
C ALA A 107 -16.36 -3.28 20.89
N VAL A 108 -17.25 -3.55 21.83
CA VAL A 108 -18.10 -2.51 22.41
C VAL A 108 -17.30 -1.83 23.50
N VAL A 109 -16.96 -0.56 23.28
CA VAL A 109 -16.18 0.26 24.19
C VAL A 109 -17.00 1.41 24.75
N MET A 110 -16.79 1.69 26.04
CA MET A 110 -17.31 2.86 26.73
C MET A 110 -16.15 3.83 26.97
N ALA A 111 -16.07 4.89 26.18
CA ALA A 111 -15.16 6.00 26.44
C ALA A 111 -15.71 6.85 27.59
N TYR A 112 -14.89 7.10 28.62
CA TYR A 112 -15.29 7.89 29.77
C TYR A 112 -14.36 9.08 30.05
N GLY A 113 -13.51 9.42 29.09
CA GLY A 113 -12.43 10.40 29.27
C GLY A 113 -11.22 9.70 29.85
#